data_AF-A0A2U8HGW0-F1
#
_entry.id   AF-A0A2U8HGW0-F1
#
_cell.length_a   1.000
_cell.length_b   1.000
_cell.length_c   1.000
_cell.angle_alpha   90.00
_cell.angle_beta   90.00
_cell.angle_gamma   90.00
#
_symmetry.space_group_name_H-M   'P 1'
#
loop_
_entity.id
_entity.type
_entity.pdbx_description
1 polymer ?
#
loop_
_entity_poly.entity_id
_entity_poly.type
_entity_poly.pdbx_seq_one_letter_code
_entity_poly.pdbx_strand_id
1 'polypeptide(L)'
;MTRAIASHEVLHALAGLVVVELRYPSRWPDVRVTLEINPSSGSCLIEVGDVIDDAEDRHISQQTAAIAALGPCAEAEDAIKLIHAEDWQALGEAGGLSIADAELLSRAQMPDLPLLATRTIDAVRALKRGLGAARWQRLCRAARDMSNDKLGSLTAEELAPRHRIQAAIRQAGEELAPLLGAASPGRVQVDRIVARTEAQAEAQAINEARAQRQAKTEAARQSRLTRKESPK
;
A
#
# COMPACT_ATOMS: atom_id res chain seq x y z
N MET A 1 -12.81 -24.08 -9.10
CA MET A 1 -13.31 -23.67 -7.76
C MET A 1 -13.80 -22.24 -7.88
N THR A 2 -15.01 -21.93 -7.41
CA THR A 2 -15.51 -20.55 -7.37
C THR A 2 -14.69 -19.75 -6.36
N ARG A 3 -14.07 -18.67 -6.84
CA ARG A 3 -13.29 -17.75 -6.01
C ARG A 3 -14.16 -17.20 -4.89
N ALA A 4 -13.66 -17.23 -3.66
CA ALA A 4 -14.28 -16.43 -2.60
C ALA A 4 -13.89 -14.96 -2.83
N ILE A 5 -14.73 -14.20 -3.56
CA ILE A 5 -14.48 -12.79 -3.95
C ILE A 5 -14.04 -11.95 -2.75
N ALA A 6 -14.66 -12.15 -1.58
CA ALA A 6 -14.25 -11.44 -0.38
C ALA A 6 -12.79 -11.72 0.05
N SER A 7 -12.31 -12.97 -0.09
CA SER A 7 -10.91 -13.31 0.18
C SER A 7 -9.96 -12.63 -0.79
N HIS A 8 -10.39 -12.52 -2.05
CA HIS A 8 -9.63 -11.88 -3.10
C HIS A 8 -9.45 -10.38 -2.87
N GLU A 9 -10.54 -9.65 -2.64
CA GLU A 9 -10.49 -8.20 -2.42
C GLU A 9 -9.75 -7.83 -1.13
N VAL A 10 -9.85 -8.66 -0.09
CA VAL A 10 -9.06 -8.46 1.13
C VAL A 10 -7.56 -8.61 0.86
N LEU A 11 -7.13 -9.48 -0.07
CA LEU A 11 -5.71 -9.60 -0.43
C LEU A 11 -5.20 -8.34 -1.14
N HIS A 12 -6.01 -7.73 -2.01
CA HIS A 12 -5.69 -6.42 -2.59
C HIS A 12 -5.53 -5.34 -1.51
N ALA A 13 -6.51 -5.23 -0.61
CA ALA A 13 -6.46 -4.27 0.48
C ALA A 13 -5.18 -4.41 1.32
N LEU A 14 -4.86 -5.64 1.75
CA LEU A 14 -3.67 -5.90 2.55
C LEU A 14 -2.37 -5.62 1.79
N ALA A 15 -2.31 -5.91 0.49
CA ALA A 15 -1.17 -5.55 -0.35
C ALA A 15 -1.00 -4.04 -0.42
N GLY A 16 -2.09 -3.27 -0.56
CA GLY A 16 -2.07 -1.81 -0.46
C GLY A 16 -1.45 -1.30 0.83
N LEU A 17 -1.89 -1.83 1.98
CA LEU A 17 -1.33 -1.44 3.28
C LEU A 17 0.16 -1.77 3.39
N VAL A 18 0.56 -2.95 2.91
CA VAL A 18 1.98 -3.35 2.86
C VAL A 18 2.80 -2.39 2.00
N VAL A 19 2.31 -2.00 0.83
CA VAL A 19 3.00 -1.08 -0.09
C VAL A 19 3.16 0.30 0.53
N VAL A 20 2.11 0.82 1.17
CA VAL A 20 2.20 2.10 1.89
C VAL A 20 3.24 2.02 3.00
N GLU A 21 3.23 0.96 3.82
CA GLU A 21 4.23 0.83 4.88
C GLU A 21 5.66 0.65 4.33
N LEU A 22 5.82 0.00 3.18
CA LEU A 22 7.12 -0.21 2.53
C LEU A 22 7.70 1.06 1.88
N ARG A 23 6.86 1.86 1.22
CA ARG A 23 7.31 3.00 0.40
C ARG A 23 7.01 4.36 1.02
N TYR A 24 5.89 4.46 1.74
CA TYR A 24 5.34 5.72 2.23
C TYR A 24 4.95 5.63 3.71
N PRO A 25 5.84 5.17 4.62
CA PRO A 25 5.46 4.91 6.02
C PRO A 25 4.96 6.17 6.76
N SER A 26 5.36 7.37 6.33
CA SER A 26 4.83 8.63 6.88
C SER A 26 3.36 8.87 6.53
N ARG A 27 2.86 8.27 5.44
CA ARG A 27 1.49 8.40 4.92
C ARG A 27 0.52 7.36 5.47
N TRP A 28 0.98 6.41 6.30
CA TRP A 28 0.13 5.37 6.91
C TRP A 28 -1.18 5.90 7.54
N PRO A 29 -1.18 7.01 8.32
CA PRO A 29 -2.41 7.53 8.93
C PRO A 29 -3.44 8.04 7.91
N ASP A 30 -2.99 8.35 6.69
CA ASP A 30 -3.79 8.95 5.63
C ASP A 30 -4.45 7.90 4.72
N VAL A 31 -4.20 6.60 4.96
CA VAL A 31 -4.69 5.52 4.10
C VAL A 31 -6.17 5.25 4.36
N ARG A 32 -6.91 5.17 3.26
CA ARG A 32 -8.31 4.76 3.19
C ARG A 32 -8.47 3.63 2.19
N VAL A 33 -9.24 2.63 2.56
CA VAL A 33 -9.52 1.45 1.72
C VAL A 33 -11.02 1.27 1.63
N THR A 34 -11.54 1.23 0.41
CA THR A 34 -12.95 0.92 0.17
C THR A 34 -13.05 -0.41 -0.55
N LEU A 35 -13.89 -1.31 -0.03
CA LEU A 35 -14.13 -2.62 -0.61
C LEU A 35 -15.58 -2.71 -1.10
N GLU A 36 -15.75 -3.03 -2.37
CA GLU A 36 -17.07 -3.37 -2.92
C GLU A 36 -17.07 -4.86 -3.27
N ILE A 37 -17.93 -5.65 -2.64
CA ILE A 37 -17.97 -7.10 -2.81
C ILE A 37 -19.41 -7.48 -3.10
N ASN A 38 -19.65 -8.05 -4.28
CA ASN A 38 -20.94 -8.62 -4.65
C ASN A 38 -20.77 -10.09 -5.08
N PRO A 39 -21.86 -10.84 -5.36
CA PRO A 39 -21.77 -12.26 -5.72
C PRO A 39 -21.00 -12.58 -7.01
N SER A 40 -20.85 -11.60 -7.91
CA SER A 40 -20.25 -11.78 -9.25
C SER A 40 -18.95 -11.02 -9.48
N SER A 41 -18.69 -9.95 -8.72
CA SER A 41 -17.50 -9.12 -8.83
C SER A 41 -17.11 -8.51 -7.50
N GLY A 42 -15.85 -8.08 -7.42
CA GLY A 42 -15.31 -7.30 -6.33
C GLY A 42 -14.48 -6.14 -6.87
N SER A 43 -14.31 -5.11 -6.05
CA SER A 43 -13.36 -4.03 -6.29
C SER A 43 -12.73 -3.60 -4.97
N CYS A 44 -11.48 -3.15 -5.06
CA CYS A 44 -10.74 -2.56 -3.97
C CYS A 44 -10.19 -1.21 -4.42
N LEU A 45 -10.59 -0.15 -3.74
CA LEU A 45 -10.03 1.19 -3.90
C LEU A 45 -9.10 1.50 -2.74
N ILE A 46 -7.90 1.99 -3.02
CA ILE A 46 -6.92 2.42 -2.04
C ILE A 46 -6.57 3.87 -2.31
N GLU A 47 -6.81 4.72 -1.32
CA GLU A 47 -6.53 6.16 -1.36
C GLU A 47 -5.53 6.51 -0.26
N VAL A 48 -4.55 7.34 -0.60
CA VAL A 48 -3.50 7.80 0.31
C VAL A 48 -3.49 9.32 0.31
N GLY A 49 -4.03 9.94 1.36
CA GLY A 49 -4.14 11.40 1.45
C GLY A 49 -5.34 11.99 0.69
N ASP A 50 -5.19 13.20 0.18
CA ASP A 50 -6.24 13.95 -0.53
C ASP A 50 -6.09 13.82 -2.05
N VAL A 51 -6.64 12.73 -2.60
CA VAL A 51 -6.50 12.41 -4.03
C VAL A 51 -7.25 13.39 -4.96
N ILE A 52 -8.20 14.16 -4.43
CA ILE A 52 -9.02 15.11 -5.21
C ILE A 52 -8.22 16.40 -5.43
N ASP A 53 -7.68 16.96 -4.36
CA ASP A 53 -7.04 18.28 -4.39
C ASP A 53 -5.51 18.21 -4.53
N ASP A 54 -4.87 17.06 -4.28
CA ASP A 54 -3.42 16.88 -4.37
C ASP A 54 -3.02 15.86 -5.46
N ALA A 55 -2.24 16.32 -6.44
CA ALA A 55 -1.77 15.50 -7.55
C ALA A 55 -0.70 14.48 -7.13
N GLU A 56 0.07 14.77 -6.08
CA GLU A 56 1.08 13.86 -5.52
C GLU A 56 0.40 12.68 -4.83
N ASP A 57 -0.62 12.95 -4.01
CA ASP A 57 -1.43 11.95 -3.31
C ASP A 57 -2.16 11.03 -4.28
N ARG A 58 -2.66 11.60 -5.38
CA ARG A 58 -3.23 10.84 -6.50
C ARG A 58 -2.19 9.92 -7.14
N HIS A 59 -0.98 10.41 -7.40
CA HIS A 59 0.09 9.61 -7.98
C HIS A 59 0.52 8.46 -7.05
N ILE A 60 0.68 8.73 -5.76
CA ILE A 60 0.98 7.72 -4.73
C ILE A 60 -0.13 6.66 -4.68
N SER A 61 -1.39 7.08 -4.71
CA SER A 61 -2.55 6.18 -4.69
C SER A 61 -2.58 5.29 -5.94
N GLN A 62 -2.30 5.83 -7.12
CA GLN A 62 -2.21 5.06 -8.37
C GLN A 62 -1.08 4.01 -8.34
N GLN A 63 0.12 4.39 -7.88
CA GLN A 63 1.23 3.44 -7.74
C GLN A 63 0.93 2.36 -6.69
N THR A 64 0.32 2.75 -5.57
CA THR A 64 -0.09 1.82 -4.51
C THR A 64 -1.12 0.83 -5.04
N ALA A 65 -2.15 1.31 -5.74
CA ALA A 65 -3.18 0.47 -6.34
C ALA A 65 -2.59 -0.52 -7.36
N ALA A 66 -1.62 -0.09 -8.17
CA ALA A 66 -0.98 -0.97 -9.14
C ALA A 66 -0.21 -2.14 -8.49
N ILE A 67 0.52 -1.92 -7.40
CA ILE A 67 1.15 -3.04 -6.68
C ILE A 67 0.12 -3.84 -5.89
N ALA A 68 -0.88 -3.18 -5.31
CA ALA A 68 -1.95 -3.85 -4.57
C ALA A 68 -2.72 -4.84 -5.44
N ALA A 69 -2.80 -4.60 -6.75
CA ALA A 69 -3.34 -5.53 -7.74
C ALA A 69 -2.67 -6.92 -7.69
N LEU A 70 -1.42 -7.02 -7.20
CA LEU A 70 -0.70 -8.30 -7.05
C LEU A 70 -0.98 -9.04 -5.73
N GLY A 71 -1.72 -8.45 -4.79
CA GLY A 71 -2.04 -9.06 -3.50
C GLY A 71 -2.56 -10.52 -3.59
N PRO A 72 -3.49 -10.83 -4.51
CA PRO A 72 -4.00 -12.19 -4.74
C PRO A 72 -2.94 -13.24 -5.06
N CYS A 73 -1.84 -12.85 -5.71
CA CYS A 73 -0.73 -13.74 -6.03
C CYS A 73 -0.06 -14.33 -4.77
N ALA A 74 -0.33 -13.80 -3.57
CA ALA A 74 0.10 -14.40 -2.31
C ALA A 74 -0.45 -15.83 -2.08
N GLU A 75 -1.53 -16.21 -2.77
CA GLU A 75 -2.08 -17.57 -2.74
C GLU A 75 -1.37 -18.55 -3.68
N ALA A 76 -0.63 -18.05 -4.68
CA ALA A 76 0.15 -18.87 -5.59
C ALA A 76 1.51 -19.23 -4.97
N GLU A 77 1.84 -20.52 -4.90
CA GLU A 77 3.09 -21.02 -4.30
C GLU A 77 4.32 -20.62 -5.11
N ASP A 78 4.18 -20.54 -6.43
CA ASP A 78 5.22 -20.23 -7.41
C ASP A 78 5.33 -18.74 -7.77
N ALA A 79 4.49 -17.86 -7.19
CA ALA A 79 4.45 -16.43 -7.51
C ALA A 79 5.83 -15.75 -7.54
N ILE A 80 6.68 -16.02 -6.54
CA ILE A 80 8.04 -15.42 -6.48
C ILE A 80 8.91 -15.89 -7.65
N LYS A 81 8.79 -17.17 -8.04
CA LYS A 81 9.54 -17.71 -9.19
C LYS A 81 9.08 -17.06 -10.48
N LEU A 82 7.76 -16.87 -10.65
CA LEU A 82 7.18 -16.23 -11.83
C LEU A 82 7.61 -14.75 -11.95
N ILE A 83 7.66 -14.02 -10.84
CA ILE A 83 8.19 -12.64 -10.81
C ILE A 83 9.65 -12.59 -11.21
N HIS A 84 10.48 -13.50 -10.68
CA HIS A 84 11.91 -13.56 -11.03
C HIS A 84 12.15 -13.96 -12.49
N ALA A 85 11.23 -14.73 -13.09
CA ALA A 85 11.24 -15.06 -14.51
C ALA A 85 10.63 -13.95 -15.38
N GLU A 86 10.13 -12.87 -14.78
CA GLU A 86 9.38 -11.79 -15.43
C GLU A 86 8.15 -12.28 -16.23
N ASP A 87 7.59 -13.44 -15.85
CA ASP A 87 6.40 -14.01 -16.46
C ASP A 87 5.13 -13.44 -15.80
N TRP A 88 4.85 -12.18 -16.12
CA TRP A 88 3.72 -11.44 -15.56
C TRP A 88 2.37 -12.01 -15.96
N GLN A 89 2.28 -12.65 -17.13
CA GLN A 89 1.04 -13.29 -17.58
C GLN A 89 0.75 -14.53 -16.72
N ALA A 90 1.72 -15.44 -16.58
CA ALA A 90 1.54 -16.62 -15.74
C ALA A 90 1.29 -16.25 -14.27
N LEU A 91 1.96 -15.20 -13.77
CA LEU A 91 1.69 -14.66 -12.42
C LEU A 91 0.23 -14.17 -12.29
N GLY A 92 -0.28 -13.50 -13.33
CA GLY A 92 -1.67 -13.06 -13.41
C GLY A 92 -2.65 -14.22 -13.36
N GLU A 93 -2.39 -15.26 -14.16
CA GLU A 93 -3.22 -16.47 -14.17
C GLU A 93 -3.19 -17.21 -12.82
N ALA A 94 -2.00 -17.36 -12.23
CA ALA A 94 -1.82 -18.04 -10.94
C ALA A 94 -2.48 -17.28 -9.77
N GLY A 95 -2.41 -15.94 -9.77
CA GLY A 95 -3.12 -15.09 -8.80
C GLY A 95 -4.60 -14.89 -9.11
N GLY A 96 -5.07 -15.32 -10.28
CA GLY A 96 -6.41 -15.04 -10.80
C GLY A 96 -6.69 -13.56 -11.03
N LEU A 97 -5.68 -12.79 -11.42
CA LEU A 97 -5.81 -11.35 -11.65
C LEU A 97 -6.78 -11.07 -12.80
N SER A 98 -7.58 -10.03 -12.65
CA SER A 98 -8.43 -9.56 -13.74
C SER A 98 -7.61 -8.84 -14.81
N ILE A 99 -8.20 -8.62 -15.99
CA ILE A 99 -7.57 -7.80 -17.04
C ILE A 99 -7.28 -6.39 -16.51
N ALA A 100 -8.17 -5.83 -15.69
CA ALA A 100 -7.99 -4.51 -15.09
C ALA A 100 -6.77 -4.47 -14.13
N ASP A 101 -6.55 -5.53 -13.36
CA ASP A 101 -5.39 -5.64 -12.47
C ASP A 101 -4.07 -5.64 -13.27
N ALA A 102 -4.03 -6.40 -14.37
CA ALA A 102 -2.87 -6.45 -15.26
C ALA A 102 -2.62 -5.09 -15.93
N GLU A 103 -3.68 -4.38 -16.34
CA GLU A 103 -3.56 -3.04 -16.92
C GLU A 103 -2.99 -2.03 -15.92
N LEU A 104 -3.38 -2.08 -14.64
CA LEU A 104 -2.85 -1.19 -13.60
C LEU A 104 -1.32 -1.32 -13.47
N LEU A 105 -0.81 -2.55 -13.46
CA LEU A 105 0.63 -2.82 -13.39
C LEU A 105 1.38 -2.26 -14.59
N SER A 106 0.83 -2.43 -15.79
CA SER A 106 1.46 -1.95 -17.03
C SER A 106 1.63 -0.42 -17.09
N ARG A 107 0.75 0.33 -16.41
CA ARG A 107 0.68 1.80 -16.47
C ARG A 107 1.49 2.50 -15.39
N ALA A 108 1.77 1.84 -14.27
CA ALA A 108 2.27 2.51 -13.08
C ALA A 108 3.76 2.87 -13.09
N GLN A 109 4.53 2.48 -14.12
CA GLN A 109 5.95 2.81 -14.34
C GLN A 109 6.74 2.91 -13.02
N MET A 110 6.94 1.78 -12.35
CA MET A 110 7.59 1.74 -11.04
C MET A 110 9.03 1.25 -11.14
N PRO A 111 10.00 1.92 -10.48
CA PRO A 111 11.35 1.39 -10.35
C PRO A 111 11.33 0.10 -9.54
N ASP A 112 12.16 -0.87 -9.94
CA ASP A 112 12.35 -2.15 -9.25
C ASP A 112 11.05 -2.91 -8.92
N LEU A 113 10.08 -2.85 -9.84
CA LEU A 113 8.79 -3.55 -9.73
C LEU A 113 8.92 -5.02 -9.29
N PRO A 114 9.85 -5.84 -9.83
CA PRO A 114 10.00 -7.23 -9.37
C PRO A 114 10.34 -7.38 -7.88
N LEU A 115 11.20 -6.52 -7.35
CA LEU A 115 11.60 -6.56 -5.93
C LEU A 115 10.43 -6.12 -5.04
N LEU A 116 9.75 -5.05 -5.42
CA LEU A 116 8.60 -4.53 -4.67
C LEU A 116 7.43 -5.52 -4.68
N ALA A 117 7.13 -6.11 -5.84
CA ALA A 117 6.13 -7.16 -6.01
C ALA A 117 6.44 -8.36 -5.11
N THR A 118 7.68 -8.87 -5.17
CA THR A 118 8.15 -10.00 -4.35
C THR A 118 7.99 -9.72 -2.85
N ARG A 119 8.45 -8.55 -2.38
CA ARG A 119 8.32 -8.16 -0.97
C ARG A 119 6.86 -8.02 -0.54
N THR A 120 6.01 -7.48 -1.41
CA THR A 120 4.59 -7.27 -1.11
C THR A 120 3.85 -8.59 -0.99
N ILE A 121 3.97 -9.45 -2.00
CA ILE A 121 3.32 -10.76 -2.05
C ILE A 121 3.71 -11.61 -0.84
N ASP A 122 5.01 -11.65 -0.52
CA ASP A 122 5.48 -12.49 0.58
C ASP A 122 5.08 -11.94 1.95
N ALA A 123 5.04 -10.61 2.13
CA ALA A 123 4.51 -9.99 3.34
C ALA A 123 3.00 -10.24 3.50
N VAL A 124 2.21 -10.19 2.43
CA VAL A 124 0.78 -10.56 2.47
C VAL A 124 0.63 -12.03 2.86
N ARG A 125 1.47 -12.92 2.31
CA ARG A 125 1.49 -14.34 2.68
C ARG A 125 1.84 -14.55 4.16
N ALA A 126 2.84 -13.83 4.69
CA ALA A 126 3.20 -13.87 6.10
C ALA A 126 2.06 -13.35 7.00
N LEU A 127 1.39 -12.27 6.61
CA LEU A 127 0.27 -11.71 7.34
C LEU A 127 -0.92 -12.69 7.40
N LYS A 128 -1.31 -13.27 6.28
CA LYS A 128 -2.37 -14.29 6.20
C LYS A 128 -2.03 -15.50 7.07
N ARG A 129 -0.78 -16.00 7.02
CA ARG A 129 -0.29 -17.07 7.89
C ARG A 129 -0.41 -16.69 9.38
N GLY A 130 0.01 -15.47 9.74
CA GLY A 130 -0.03 -14.97 11.12
C GLY A 130 -1.43 -14.73 11.68
N LEU A 131 -2.42 -14.45 10.83
CA LEU A 131 -3.83 -14.41 11.22
C LEU A 131 -4.37 -15.82 11.51
N GLY A 132 -3.97 -16.80 10.70
CA GLY A 132 -4.50 -18.16 10.74
C GLY A 132 -5.90 -18.27 10.12
N ALA A 133 -6.30 -19.49 9.75
CA ALA A 133 -7.50 -19.74 8.94
C ALA A 133 -8.80 -19.15 9.54
N ALA A 134 -8.99 -19.30 10.86
CA ALA A 134 -10.21 -18.84 11.53
C ALA A 134 -10.33 -17.30 11.62
N ARG A 135 -9.21 -16.57 11.78
CA ARG A 135 -9.25 -15.10 11.76
C ARG A 135 -9.34 -14.57 10.35
N TRP A 136 -8.68 -15.23 9.39
CA TRP A 136 -8.80 -14.93 7.97
C TRP A 136 -10.26 -14.99 7.50
N GLN A 137 -10.95 -16.10 7.76
CA GLN A 137 -12.36 -16.24 7.40
C GLN A 137 -13.26 -15.18 8.04
N ARG A 138 -12.98 -14.79 9.29
CA ARG A 138 -13.71 -13.71 9.97
C ARG A 138 -13.45 -12.35 9.33
N LEU A 139 -12.21 -12.06 8.94
CA LEU A 139 -11.86 -10.83 8.22
C LEU A 139 -12.57 -10.76 6.86
N CYS A 140 -12.50 -11.84 6.06
CA CYS A 140 -13.17 -11.88 4.76
C CYS A 140 -14.69 -11.74 4.89
N ARG A 141 -15.29 -12.37 5.91
CA ARG A 141 -16.70 -12.20 6.21
C ARG A 141 -17.02 -10.77 6.61
N ALA A 142 -16.24 -10.16 7.50
CA ALA A 142 -16.44 -8.77 7.92
C ALA A 142 -16.36 -7.82 6.73
N ALA A 143 -15.36 -7.97 5.86
CA ALA A 143 -15.23 -7.16 4.64
C ALA A 143 -16.47 -7.26 3.74
N ARG A 144 -16.98 -8.48 3.52
CA ARG A 144 -18.21 -8.69 2.73
C ARG A 144 -19.43 -8.07 3.40
N ASP A 145 -19.61 -8.30 4.70
CA ASP A 145 -20.77 -7.82 5.44
C ASP A 145 -20.76 -6.27 5.49
N MET A 146 -19.58 -5.65 5.67
CA MET A 146 -19.42 -4.18 5.58
C MET A 146 -19.76 -3.61 4.20
N SER A 147 -19.32 -4.27 3.13
CA SER A 147 -19.64 -3.84 1.77
C SER A 147 -21.15 -3.89 1.49
N ASN A 148 -21.84 -4.94 1.96
CA ASN A 148 -23.30 -5.06 1.85
C ASN A 148 -24.04 -3.96 2.62
N ASP A 149 -23.53 -3.62 3.81
CA ASP A 149 -24.08 -2.56 4.67
C ASP A 149 -23.74 -1.14 4.17
N LYS A 150 -22.96 -1.02 3.09
CA LYS A 150 -22.46 0.26 2.52
C LYS A 150 -21.76 1.13 3.56
N LEU A 151 -21.08 0.50 4.50
CA LEU A 151 -20.20 1.18 5.43
C LEU A 151 -19.01 1.66 4.58
N GLY A 152 -18.74 2.97 4.59
CA GLY A 152 -17.80 3.63 3.69
C GLY A 152 -16.34 3.17 3.82
N SER A 153 -15.39 4.04 3.48
CA SER A 153 -13.97 3.70 3.51
C SER A 153 -13.49 3.27 4.90
N LEU A 154 -12.71 2.21 4.96
CA LEU A 154 -11.96 1.74 6.12
C LEU A 154 -10.63 2.48 6.24
N THR A 155 -10.22 2.75 7.47
CA THR A 155 -8.85 3.16 7.79
C THR A 155 -7.91 1.95 7.76
N ALA A 156 -6.61 2.18 7.58
CA ALA A 156 -5.62 1.09 7.61
C ALA A 156 -5.66 0.27 8.92
N GLU A 157 -5.82 0.95 10.08
CA GLU A 157 -5.86 0.29 11.40
C GLU A 157 -7.08 -0.61 11.59
N GLU A 158 -8.22 -0.30 10.96
CA GLU A 158 -9.43 -1.13 11.01
C GLU A 158 -9.27 -2.44 10.23
N LEU A 159 -8.48 -2.43 9.15
CA LEU A 159 -8.17 -3.62 8.37
C LEU A 159 -7.08 -4.48 9.00
N ALA A 160 -5.95 -3.87 9.35
CA ALA A 160 -4.83 -4.54 9.95
C ALA A 160 -3.98 -3.57 10.78
N PRO A 161 -3.73 -3.87 12.07
CA PRO A 161 -2.89 -3.00 12.89
C PRO A 161 -1.49 -2.82 12.30
N ARG A 162 -0.95 -1.59 12.30
CA ARG A 162 0.34 -1.30 11.67
C ARG A 162 1.48 -2.22 12.13
N HIS A 163 1.55 -2.51 13.42
CA HIS A 163 2.58 -3.39 13.98
C HIS A 163 2.54 -4.82 13.40
N ARG A 164 1.37 -5.31 12.96
CA ARG A 164 1.23 -6.60 12.29
C ARG A 164 1.75 -6.55 10.86
N ILE A 165 1.46 -5.47 10.14
CA ILE A 165 2.01 -5.21 8.80
C ILE A 165 3.54 -5.14 8.87
N GLN A 166 4.08 -4.35 9.82
CA GLN A 166 5.53 -4.25 10.04
C GLN A 166 6.18 -5.60 10.37
N ALA A 167 5.54 -6.41 11.22
CA ALA A 167 6.03 -7.74 11.54
C ALA A 167 6.05 -8.66 10.31
N ALA A 168 5.00 -8.63 9.49
CA ALA A 168 4.92 -9.41 8.26
C ALA A 168 5.95 -8.97 7.21
N ILE A 169 6.16 -7.66 7.04
CA ILE A 169 7.20 -7.10 6.18
C ILE A 169 8.60 -7.56 6.61
N ARG A 170 8.87 -7.55 7.93
CA ARG A 170 10.15 -8.02 8.46
C ARG A 170 10.33 -9.52 8.20
N GLN A 171 9.32 -10.35 8.46
CA GLN A 171 9.37 -11.79 8.20
C GLN A 171 9.63 -12.07 6.72
N ALA A 172 8.91 -11.41 5.81
CA ALA A 172 9.17 -11.52 4.38
C ALA A 172 10.60 -11.08 4.02
N GLY A 173 11.10 -10.00 4.64
CA GLY A 173 12.48 -9.54 4.45
C GLY A 173 13.52 -10.55 4.91
N GLU A 174 13.24 -11.36 5.95
CA GLU A 174 14.09 -12.45 6.44
C GLU A 174 14.01 -13.69 5.54
N GLU A 175 12.80 -14.07 5.10
CA GLU A 175 12.58 -15.20 4.19
C GLU A 175 13.18 -14.95 2.80
N LEU A 176 13.14 -13.71 2.32
CA LEU A 176 13.72 -13.29 1.04
C LEU A 176 15.23 -13.01 1.12
N ALA A 177 15.80 -12.74 2.30
CA ALA A 177 17.22 -12.38 2.42
C ALA A 177 18.18 -13.43 1.84
N PRO A 178 17.99 -14.76 2.04
CA PRO A 178 18.83 -15.78 1.39
C PRO A 178 18.68 -15.79 -0.14
N LEU A 179 17.46 -15.57 -0.64
CA LEU A 179 17.15 -15.57 -2.07
C LEU A 179 17.74 -14.34 -2.79
N LEU A 180 17.72 -13.19 -2.12
CA LEU A 180 18.29 -11.94 -2.62
C LEU A 180 19.81 -11.83 -2.38
N GLY A 181 20.30 -12.43 -1.28
CA GLY A 181 21.72 -12.47 -0.91
C GLY A 181 22.59 -13.33 -1.82
N ALA A 182 21.99 -14.33 -2.50
CA ALA A 182 22.66 -15.08 -3.57
C ALA A 182 22.80 -14.27 -4.87
N ALA A 183 22.04 -13.18 -5.06
CA ALA A 183 22.01 -12.39 -6.30
C ALA A 183 22.83 -11.07 -6.23
N SER A 184 23.08 -10.49 -5.05
CA SER A 184 24.08 -9.41 -4.88
C SER A 184 24.24 -9.02 -3.40
N PRO A 185 25.36 -9.37 -2.74
CA PRO A 185 25.57 -9.07 -1.32
C PRO A 185 25.66 -7.57 -0.98
N GLY A 186 25.95 -6.71 -1.96
CA GLY A 186 26.21 -5.28 -1.73
C GLY A 186 25.06 -4.31 -2.03
N ARG A 187 24.14 -4.64 -2.97
CA ARG A 187 23.11 -3.69 -3.41
C ARG A 187 21.94 -3.59 -2.45
N VAL A 188 21.38 -4.72 -2.00
CA VAL A 188 20.15 -4.72 -1.17
C VAL A 188 20.33 -4.01 0.18
N GLN A 189 21.53 -4.04 0.76
CA GLN A 189 21.83 -3.25 1.97
C GLN A 189 21.98 -1.77 1.68
N VAL A 190 22.65 -1.41 0.57
CA VAL A 190 22.82 -0.02 0.14
C VAL A 190 21.47 0.58 -0.25
N ASP A 191 20.63 -0.13 -0.99
CA ASP A 191 19.30 0.34 -1.41
C ASP A 191 18.38 0.53 -0.20
N ARG A 192 18.46 -0.32 0.83
CA ARG A 192 17.73 -0.11 2.11
C ARG A 192 18.23 1.12 2.87
N ILE A 193 19.53 1.40 2.83
CA ILE A 193 20.10 2.59 3.48
C ILE A 193 19.71 3.84 2.69
N VAL A 194 19.78 3.81 1.35
CA VAL A 194 19.39 4.90 0.46
C VAL A 194 17.90 5.20 0.61
N ALA A 195 17.01 4.20 0.48
CA ALA A 195 15.57 4.39 0.64
C ALA A 195 15.19 4.93 2.02
N ARG A 196 15.87 4.48 3.09
CA ARG A 196 15.68 5.03 4.44
C ARG A 196 16.15 6.49 4.53
N THR A 197 17.25 6.83 3.88
CA THR A 197 17.82 8.18 3.90
C THR A 197 16.96 9.15 3.08
N GLU A 198 16.47 8.70 1.92
CA GLU A 198 15.54 9.45 1.07
C GLU A 198 14.21 9.70 1.77
N ALA A 199 13.61 8.66 2.38
CA ALA A 199 12.36 8.82 3.14
C ALA A 199 12.52 9.76 4.35
N GLN A 200 13.70 9.81 4.98
CA GLN A 200 13.99 10.77 6.03
C GLN A 200 14.13 12.20 5.50
N ALA A 201 14.80 12.39 4.36
CA ALA A 201 14.93 13.69 3.72
C ALA A 201 13.58 14.23 3.24
N GLU A 202 12.74 13.38 2.65
CA GLU A 202 11.41 13.74 2.19
C GLU A 202 10.48 14.09 3.36
N ALA A 203 10.52 13.32 4.46
CA ALA A 203 9.79 13.66 5.68
C ALA A 203 10.24 15.01 6.27
N GLN A 204 11.53 15.33 6.22
CA GLN A 204 12.04 16.65 6.64
C GLN A 204 11.55 17.77 5.73
N ALA A 205 11.62 17.60 4.41
CA ALA A 205 11.14 18.59 3.44
C ALA A 205 9.63 18.87 3.61
N ILE A 206 8.82 17.83 3.84
CA ILE A 206 7.38 17.97 4.10
C ILE A 206 7.14 18.77 5.40
N ASN A 207 7.89 18.48 6.46
CA ASN A 207 7.76 19.20 7.73
C ASN A 207 8.18 20.67 7.61
N GLU A 208 9.25 20.96 6.87
CA GLU A 208 9.71 22.32 6.59
C GLU A 208 8.69 23.11 5.75
N ALA A 209 8.13 22.49 4.71
CA ALA A 209 7.08 23.08 3.89
C ALA A 209 5.82 23.40 4.72
N ARG A 210 5.43 22.50 5.64
CA ARG A 210 4.32 22.74 6.59
C ARG A 210 4.63 23.91 7.52
N ALA A 211 5.83 23.99 8.09
CA ALA A 211 6.25 25.09 8.96
C ALA A 211 6.23 26.44 8.22
N GLN A 212 6.69 26.49 6.97
CA GLN A 212 6.66 27.71 6.15
C GLN A 212 5.23 28.17 5.83
N ARG A 213 4.31 27.23 5.55
CA ARG A 213 2.88 27.55 5.32
C ARG A 213 2.24 28.13 6.59
N GLN A 214 2.54 27.57 7.77
CA GLN A 214 2.04 28.10 9.05
C GLN A 214 2.58 29.51 9.32
N ALA A 215 3.88 29.74 9.14
CA ALA A 215 4.50 31.04 9.33
C ALA A 215 3.91 32.12 8.41
N LYS A 216 3.67 31.81 7.13
CA LYS A 216 2.99 32.73 6.20
C LYS A 216 1.57 33.08 6.64
N THR A 217 0.84 32.10 7.15
CA THR A 217 -0.54 32.28 7.64
C THR A 217 -0.56 33.17 8.88
N GLU A 218 0.39 32.98 9.79
CA GLU A 218 0.51 33.77 11.02
C GLU A 218 0.95 35.21 10.76
N ALA A 219 1.91 35.41 9.85
CA ALA A 219 2.32 36.74 9.40
C ALA A 219 1.17 37.51 8.71
N ALA A 220 0.35 36.83 7.90
CA ALA A 220 -0.82 37.42 7.27
C ALA A 220 -1.90 37.79 8.32
N ARG A 221 -2.05 37.00 9.38
CA ARG A 221 -2.96 37.28 10.50
C ARG A 221 -2.49 38.49 11.31
N GLN A 222 -1.21 38.56 11.66
CA GLN A 222 -0.64 39.70 12.39
C GLN A 222 -0.75 41.00 11.58
N SER A 223 -0.47 40.96 10.28
CA SER A 223 -0.62 42.13 9.39
C SER A 223 -2.06 42.64 9.29
N ARG A 224 -3.06 41.76 9.43
CA ARG A 224 -4.48 42.15 9.49
C ARG A 224 -4.88 42.77 10.83
N LEU A 225 -4.24 42.36 11.92
CA LEU A 225 -4.49 42.91 13.26
C LEU A 225 -3.88 44.31 13.38
N THR A 226 -2.64 44.52 12.94
CA THR A 226 -1.99 45.84 12.99
C THR A 226 -2.67 46.89 12.11
N ARG A 227 -3.25 46.49 10.97
CA ARG A 227 -4.07 47.38 10.12
C ARG A 227 -5.40 47.82 10.76
N LYS A 228 -5.94 47.08 11.74
CA LYS A 228 -7.17 47.44 12.45
C LYS A 228 -6.93 48.38 13.63
N GLU A 229 -5.69 48.49 14.11
CA GLU A 229 -5.31 49.29 15.28
C GLU A 229 -4.70 50.65 14.93
N SER A 230 -4.74 51.09 13.67
CA SER A 230 -4.40 52.47 13.28
C SER A 230 -5.68 53.28 13.10
N PRO A 231 -6.15 54.04 14.11
CA PRO A 231 -7.25 54.97 13.95
C PRO A 231 -6.75 56.17 13.15
N LYS A 232 -7.59 56.68 12.25
CA LYS A 232 -7.42 58.01 11.67
C LYS A 232 -7.67 59.08 12.73
#